data_AF-A0A9X2AN21-F1
#
_entry.id   AF-A0A9X2AN21-F1
#
_cell.length_a   1.000
_cell.length_b   1.000
_cell.length_c   1.000
_cell.angle_alpha   90.00
_cell.angle_beta   90.00
_cell.angle_gamma   90.00
#
_symmetry.space_group_name_H-M   'P 1'
#
loop_
_entity.id
_entity.type
_entity.pdbx_description
1 polymer ?
#
loop_
_entity_poly.entity_id
_entity_poly.type
_entity_poly.pdbx_seq_one_letter_code
_entity_poly.pdbx_strand_id
1 'polypeptide(L)'
;MMLRDRPYAVFFCLAVLFFLATTFGADVLARTSVGDDSLAQAMQAHARQAVAEPLGTAMLLLPFLLLGWMSASLARKKGVDRGLVVFLFGALLLGLAYFFAYHDAQIHLKQQMWTAAALSIGLLPYQCVPLLAICLGFRWWVARRKGDGAPA
;
A
#
# COMPACT_ATOMS: atom_id res chain seq x y z
N MET A 1 22.65 7.94 -11.60
CA MET A 1 23.41 8.31 -10.39
C MET A 1 22.55 8.93 -9.29
N MET A 2 21.57 9.82 -9.58
CA MET A 2 20.74 10.49 -8.54
C MET A 2 19.89 9.58 -7.61
N LEU A 3 19.48 8.38 -8.04
CA LEU A 3 18.67 7.46 -7.22
C LEU A 3 19.41 6.90 -6.00
N ARG A 4 20.75 6.91 -6.01
CA ARG A 4 21.59 6.30 -4.97
C ARG A 4 21.83 7.24 -3.79
N ASP A 5 21.78 8.55 -4.01
CA ASP A 5 22.10 9.57 -2.99
C ASP A 5 20.90 9.91 -2.09
N ARG A 6 19.67 9.61 -2.51
CA ARG A 6 18.45 9.90 -1.73
C ARG A 6 17.48 8.72 -1.68
N PRO A 7 17.87 7.58 -1.07
CA PRO A 7 17.02 6.39 -1.01
C PRO A 7 15.65 6.69 -0.37
N TYR A 8 15.60 7.55 0.65
CA TYR A 8 14.32 7.95 1.25
C TYR A 8 13.37 8.60 0.25
N ALA A 9 13.83 9.60 -0.52
CA ALA A 9 12.98 10.29 -1.49
C ALA A 9 12.41 9.32 -2.54
N VAL A 10 13.24 8.37 -3.01
CA VAL A 10 12.83 7.38 -4.01
C VAL A 10 11.76 6.43 -3.46
N PHE A 11 12.01 5.82 -2.31
CA PHE A 11 11.06 4.87 -1.72
C PHE A 11 9.80 5.54 -1.17
N PHE A 12 9.87 6.78 -0.70
CA PHE A 12 8.69 7.55 -0.34
C PHE A 12 7.86 7.93 -1.58
N CYS A 13 8.50 8.37 -2.66
CA CYS A 13 7.79 8.65 -3.91
C CYS A 13 7.13 7.37 -4.46
N LEU A 14 7.85 6.24 -4.45
CA LEU A 14 7.29 4.94 -4.82
C LEU A 14 6.13 4.53 -3.91
N ALA A 15 6.23 4.75 -2.59
CA ALA A 15 5.16 4.44 -1.66
C ALA A 15 3.89 5.27 -1.93
N VAL A 16 4.04 6.56 -2.23
CA VAL A 16 2.91 7.44 -2.58
C VAL A 16 2.29 7.03 -3.92
N LEU A 17 3.11 6.79 -4.94
CA LEU A 17 2.63 6.31 -6.24
C LEU A 17 1.92 4.96 -6.12
N PHE A 18 2.47 4.06 -5.32
CA PHE A 18 1.88 2.74 -5.09
C PHE A 18 0.58 2.84 -4.28
N PHE A 19 0.52 3.71 -3.27
CA PHE A 19 -0.72 4.03 -2.56
C PHE A 19 -1.80 4.48 -3.53
N LEU A 20 -1.52 5.50 -4.36
CA LEU A 20 -2.47 6.02 -5.33
C LEU A 20 -2.92 4.94 -6.32
N ALA A 21 -1.98 4.18 -6.88
CA ALA A 21 -2.31 3.10 -7.81
C ALA A 21 -3.17 2.00 -7.16
N THR A 22 -2.90 1.69 -5.90
CA THR A 22 -3.62 0.63 -5.16
C THR A 22 -5.00 1.10 -4.75
N THR A 23 -5.15 2.29 -4.16
CA THR A 23 -6.46 2.79 -3.72
C THR A 23 -7.36 3.12 -4.91
N PHE A 24 -6.81 3.79 -5.92
CA PHE A 24 -7.54 4.08 -7.15
C PHE A 24 -7.90 2.80 -7.89
N GLY A 25 -6.93 1.90 -8.08
CA GLY A 25 -7.14 0.63 -8.76
C GLY A 25 -8.17 -0.24 -8.03
N ALA A 26 -8.05 -0.39 -6.71
CA ALA A 26 -8.98 -1.19 -5.92
C ALA A 26 -10.40 -0.59 -5.90
N ASP A 27 -10.56 0.72 -5.72
CA ASP A 27 -11.88 1.35 -5.70
C ASP A 27 -12.56 1.31 -7.08
N VAL A 28 -11.83 1.63 -8.15
CA VAL A 28 -12.37 1.56 -9.53
C VAL A 28 -12.70 0.12 -9.90
N LEU A 29 -11.83 -0.85 -9.59
CA LEU A 29 -12.11 -2.25 -9.90
C LEU A 29 -13.32 -2.76 -9.11
N ALA A 30 -13.41 -2.45 -7.81
CA ALA A 30 -14.54 -2.89 -7.00
C ALA A 30 -15.87 -2.26 -7.44
N ARG A 31 -15.88 -0.97 -7.82
CA ARG A 31 -17.08 -0.29 -8.35
C ARG A 31 -17.51 -0.80 -9.72
N THR A 32 -16.56 -1.15 -10.59
CA THR A 32 -16.86 -1.66 -11.93
C THR A 32 -17.20 -3.15 -11.93
N SER A 33 -16.56 -3.96 -11.06
CA SER A 33 -16.81 -5.41 -10.97
C SER A 33 -18.02 -5.74 -10.12
N VAL A 34 -18.20 -5.02 -9.01
CA VAL A 34 -19.31 -5.23 -8.09
C VAL A 34 -20.37 -4.18 -8.32
N GLY A 35 -20.07 -2.88 -8.36
CA GLY A 35 -21.07 -1.80 -8.30
C GLY A 35 -21.92 -1.51 -9.55
N ASP A 36 -21.69 -2.17 -10.69
CA ASP A 36 -22.31 -1.83 -12.00
C ASP A 36 -22.04 -0.38 -12.48
N ASP A 37 -21.14 0.35 -11.82
CA ASP A 37 -20.78 1.73 -12.17
C ASP A 37 -19.96 1.75 -13.46
N SER A 38 -20.21 2.75 -14.31
CA SER A 38 -19.33 3.02 -15.45
C SER A 38 -17.96 3.51 -14.96
N LEU A 39 -16.90 3.20 -15.72
CA LEU A 39 -15.52 3.53 -15.35
C LEU A 39 -15.33 5.04 -15.08
N ALA A 40 -16.03 5.89 -15.83
CA ALA A 40 -16.01 7.35 -15.63
C ALA A 40 -16.68 7.79 -14.31
N GLN A 41 -17.78 7.15 -13.91
CA GLN A 41 -18.47 7.44 -12.64
C GLN A 41 -17.63 6.98 -11.45
N ALA A 42 -16.99 5.81 -11.54
CA ALA A 42 -16.11 5.31 -10.50
C ALA A 42 -14.91 6.24 -10.24
N MET A 43 -14.28 6.76 -11.31
CA MET A 43 -13.19 7.73 -11.20
C MET A 43 -13.62 9.03 -10.54
N GLN A 44 -14.79 9.57 -10.93
CA GLN A 44 -15.29 10.83 -10.38
C GLN A 44 -15.68 10.70 -8.90
N ALA A 45 -16.24 9.55 -8.52
CA ALA A 45 -16.59 9.26 -7.12
C ALA A 45 -15.33 9.16 -6.25
N HIS A 46 -14.28 8.46 -6.71
CA HIS A 46 -13.00 8.37 -6.00
C HIS A 46 -12.37 9.74 -5.77
N ALA A 47 -12.35 10.58 -6.80
CA ALA A 47 -11.81 11.93 -6.72
C ALA A 47 -12.58 12.81 -5.72
N ARG A 48 -13.92 12.71 -5.68
CA ARG A 48 -14.73 13.43 -4.69
C ARG A 48 -14.48 12.95 -3.27
N GLN A 49 -14.34 11.63 -3.07
CA GLN A 49 -14.10 11.06 -1.75
C GLN A 49 -12.73 11.45 -1.18
N ALA A 50 -11.69 11.43 -2.02
CA ALA A 50 -10.34 11.85 -1.62
C ALA A 50 -10.28 13.33 -1.18
N VAL A 51 -11.09 14.19 -1.79
CA VAL A 51 -11.19 15.62 -1.42
C VAL A 51 -12.08 15.83 -0.19
N ALA A 52 -13.15 15.05 -0.06
CA ALA A 52 -14.09 15.16 1.06
C ALA A 52 -13.49 14.67 2.39
N GLU A 53 -12.64 13.64 2.37
CA GLU A 53 -12.09 13.01 3.58
C GLU A 53 -10.54 12.96 3.55
N PRO A 54 -9.87 14.12 3.64
CA PRO A 54 -8.41 14.19 3.60
C PRO A 54 -7.76 13.46 4.77
N LEU A 55 -8.41 13.45 5.94
CA LEU A 55 -7.91 12.76 7.14
C LEU A 55 -7.94 11.24 6.97
N GLY A 56 -9.03 10.69 6.41
CA GLY A 56 -9.15 9.26 6.12
C GLY A 56 -8.11 8.82 5.08
N THR A 57 -7.94 9.61 4.02
CA THR A 57 -6.94 9.37 2.99
C THR A 57 -5.51 9.39 3.57
N ALA A 58 -5.21 10.32 4.47
CA ALA A 58 -3.91 10.39 5.15
C ALA A 58 -3.65 9.18 6.06
N MET A 59 -4.67 8.68 6.77
CA MET A 59 -4.54 7.45 7.57
C MET A 59 -4.30 6.22 6.69
N LEU A 60 -4.94 6.13 5.53
CA LEU A 60 -4.72 5.04 4.57
C LEU A 60 -3.35 5.13 3.89
N LEU A 61 -2.76 6.33 3.80
CA LEU A 61 -1.40 6.50 3.28
C LEU A 61 -0.33 6.01 4.29
N LEU A 62 -0.63 6.02 5.59
CA LEU A 62 0.32 5.71 6.66
C LEU A 62 1.04 4.36 6.50
N PRO A 63 0.36 3.22 6.22
CA PRO A 63 1.01 1.93 6.06
C PRO A 63 2.00 1.90 4.88
N PHE A 64 1.70 2.62 3.80
CA PHE A 64 2.58 2.72 2.65
C PHE A 64 3.82 3.57 2.96
N LEU A 65 3.64 4.68 3.70
CA LEU A 65 4.78 5.49 4.16
C LEU A 65 5.71 4.70 5.08
N LEU A 66 5.15 3.88 5.98
CA LEU A 66 5.92 2.98 6.82
C LEU A 66 6.69 1.95 5.99
N LEU A 67 6.06 1.34 4.97
CA LEU A 67 6.75 0.45 4.04
C LEU A 67 7.88 1.16 3.28
N GLY A 68 7.63 2.37 2.79
CA GLY A 68 8.63 3.21 2.12
C GLY A 68 9.81 3.52 3.04
N TRP A 69 9.55 3.89 4.29
CA TRP A 69 10.58 4.12 5.30
C TRP A 69 11.38 2.87 5.62
N MET A 70 10.72 1.72 5.79
CA MET A 70 11.37 0.43 6.02
C MET A 70 12.24 0.00 4.85
N SER A 71 11.80 0.25 3.62
CA SER A 71 12.54 -0.09 2.41
C SER A 71 13.75 0.85 2.24
N ALA A 72 13.55 2.16 2.42
CA ALA A 72 14.60 3.17 2.36
C ALA A 72 15.70 2.94 3.41
N SER A 73 15.31 2.63 4.65
CA SER A 73 16.23 2.39 5.74
C SER A 73 17.09 1.14 5.50
N LEU A 74 16.58 0.13 4.78
CA LEU A 74 17.37 -1.03 4.38
C LEU A 74 18.25 -0.71 3.17
N ALA A 75 17.71 0.01 2.18
CA ALA A 75 18.44 0.45 1.00
C ALA A 75 19.70 1.25 1.33
N ARG A 76 19.58 2.16 2.31
CA ARG A 76 20.72 2.95 2.81
C ARG A 76 21.83 2.09 3.43
N LYS A 77 21.49 0.98 4.07
CA LYS A 77 22.45 0.12 4.78
C LYS A 77 23.07 -0.98 3.92
N LYS A 78 22.30 -1.56 2.98
CA LYS A 78 22.70 -2.78 2.25
C LYS A 78 22.53 -2.71 0.73
N GLY A 79 22.23 -1.54 0.18
CA GLY A 79 22.05 -1.34 -1.26
C GLY A 79 20.58 -1.31 -1.69
N VAL A 80 20.31 -0.58 -2.76
CA VAL A 80 18.95 -0.29 -3.26
C VAL A 80 18.18 -1.57 -3.60
N ASP A 81 18.84 -2.57 -4.19
CA ASP A 81 18.20 -3.83 -4.59
C ASP A 81 17.52 -4.55 -3.42
N ARG A 82 18.18 -4.59 -2.24
CA ARG A 82 17.60 -5.24 -1.06
C ARG A 82 16.43 -4.44 -0.49
N GLY A 83 16.49 -3.12 -0.56
CA GLY A 83 15.36 -2.26 -0.22
C GLY A 83 14.19 -2.48 -1.17
N LEU A 84 14.46 -2.65 -2.46
CA LEU A 84 13.45 -2.92 -3.49
C LEU A 84 12.74 -4.26 -3.25
N VAL A 85 13.46 -5.33 -2.89
CA VAL A 85 12.84 -6.63 -2.58
C VAL A 85 11.86 -6.50 -1.40
N VAL A 86 12.24 -5.79 -0.34
CA VAL A 86 11.34 -5.54 0.81
C VAL A 86 10.15 -4.68 0.40
N PHE A 87 10.39 -3.66 -0.43
CA PHE A 87 9.33 -2.81 -0.95
C PHE A 87 8.32 -3.60 -1.78
N LEU A 88 8.78 -4.40 -2.75
CA LEU A 88 7.90 -5.21 -3.62
C LEU A 88 7.11 -6.24 -2.82
N PHE A 89 7.75 -6.90 -1.85
CA PHE A 89 7.06 -7.86 -0.98
C PHE A 89 5.97 -7.19 -0.15
N GLY A 90 6.28 -6.07 0.51
CA GLY A 90 5.28 -5.34 1.28
C GLY A 90 4.22 -4.66 0.42
N ALA A 91 4.59 -4.22 -0.79
CA ALA A 91 3.66 -3.65 -1.76
C ALA A 91 2.65 -4.70 -2.21
N LEU A 92 3.07 -5.93 -2.48
CA LEU A 92 2.16 -7.02 -2.80
C LEU A 92 1.18 -7.31 -1.64
N LEU A 93 1.69 -7.40 -0.40
CA LEU A 93 0.86 -7.66 0.77
C LEU A 93 -0.16 -6.55 1.05
N LEU A 94 0.29 -5.29 1.04
CA LEU A 94 -0.59 -4.13 1.20
C LEU A 94 -1.57 -4.01 0.04
N GLY A 95 -1.10 -4.26 -1.19
CA GLY A 95 -1.92 -4.25 -2.39
C GLY A 95 -3.11 -5.21 -2.28
N LEU A 96 -2.84 -6.46 -1.89
CA LEU A 96 -3.89 -7.46 -1.69
C LEU A 96 -4.84 -7.09 -0.55
N ALA A 97 -4.32 -6.61 0.58
CA ALA A 97 -5.17 -6.23 1.71
C ALA A 97 -6.12 -5.08 1.37
N TYR A 98 -5.62 -4.05 0.69
CA TYR A 98 -6.43 -2.95 0.19
C TYR A 98 -7.46 -3.44 -0.82
N PHE A 99 -7.05 -4.27 -1.78
CA PHE A 99 -7.96 -4.83 -2.76
C PHE A 99 -9.14 -5.57 -2.13
N PHE A 100 -8.88 -6.49 -1.19
CA PHE A 100 -9.94 -7.22 -0.50
C PHE A 100 -10.85 -6.29 0.32
N ALA A 101 -10.28 -5.32 1.04
CA ALA A 101 -11.07 -4.39 1.83
C ALA A 101 -12.02 -3.52 0.98
N TYR A 102 -11.56 -3.02 -0.17
CA TYR A 102 -12.42 -2.27 -1.11
C TYR A 102 -13.48 -3.16 -1.76
N HIS A 103 -13.12 -4.39 -2.11
CA HIS A 103 -14.07 -5.35 -2.68
C HIS A 103 -15.17 -5.74 -1.67
N ASP A 104 -14.79 -6.07 -0.44
CA ASP A 104 -15.73 -6.40 0.64
C ASP A 104 -16.61 -5.20 0.99
N ALA A 105 -16.05 -3.98 0.99
CA ALA A 105 -16.83 -2.77 1.20
C ALA A 105 -17.94 -2.62 0.14
N GLN A 106 -17.65 -2.88 -1.14
CA GLN A 106 -18.66 -2.84 -2.20
C GLN A 106 -19.71 -3.95 -2.08
N ILE A 107 -19.31 -5.16 -1.68
CA ILE A 107 -20.27 -6.24 -1.39
C ILE A 107 -21.22 -5.82 -0.26
N HIS A 108 -20.68 -5.27 0.84
CA HIS A 108 -21.48 -4.81 1.97
C HIS A 108 -22.40 -3.65 1.59
N LEU A 109 -21.97 -2.73 0.72
CA LEU A 109 -22.83 -1.68 0.17
C LEU A 109 -24.00 -2.26 -0.64
N LYS A 110 -23.75 -3.26 -1.50
CA LYS A 110 -24.82 -3.96 -2.23
C LYS A 110 -25.83 -4.64 -1.30
N GLN A 111 -25.37 -5.12 -0.14
CA GLN A 111 -26.21 -5.75 0.88
C GLN A 111 -26.87 -4.74 1.84
N GLN A 112 -26.79 -3.43 1.57
CA GLN A 112 -27.29 -2.35 2.45
C GLN A 112 -26.65 -2.32 3.85
N MET A 113 -25.47 -2.90 4.01
CA MET A 113 -24.70 -2.92 5.27
C MET A 113 -23.70 -1.77 5.30
N TRP A 114 -24.21 -0.54 5.39
CA TRP A 114 -23.43 0.71 5.34
C TRP A 114 -22.36 0.81 6.42
N THR A 115 -22.67 0.34 7.63
CA THR A 115 -21.73 0.32 8.76
C THR A 115 -20.59 -0.66 8.50
N ALA A 116 -20.87 -1.86 7.99
CA ALA A 116 -19.86 -2.85 7.65
C ALA A 116 -18.96 -2.36 6.50
N ALA A 117 -19.53 -1.69 5.50
CA ALA A 117 -18.76 -1.09 4.40
C ALA A 117 -17.79 0.00 4.88
N ALA A 118 -18.26 0.92 5.72
CA ALA A 118 -17.43 1.95 6.31
C ALA A 118 -16.33 1.37 7.21
N LEU A 119 -16.64 0.30 7.97
CA LEU A 119 -15.69 -0.36 8.85
C LEU A 119 -14.60 -1.11 8.07
N SER A 120 -14.94 -1.77 6.96
CA SER A 120 -13.97 -2.49 6.11
C SER A 120 -12.85 -1.57 5.62
N ILE A 121 -13.18 -0.33 5.24
CA ILE A 121 -12.18 0.65 4.79
C ILE A 121 -11.57 1.39 5.98
N GLY A 122 -12.36 1.76 6.99
CA GLY A 122 -11.87 2.50 8.16
C GLY A 122 -10.89 1.72 9.04
N LEU A 123 -11.02 0.39 9.09
CA LEU A 123 -10.11 -0.48 9.85
C LEU A 123 -8.87 -0.95 9.06
N LEU A 124 -8.74 -0.61 7.78
CA LEU A 124 -7.58 -0.97 6.95
C LEU A 124 -6.24 -0.65 7.62
N PRO A 125 -6.02 0.54 8.21
CA PRO A 125 -4.74 0.86 8.85
C PRO A 125 -4.40 -0.12 9.99
N TYR A 126 -5.40 -0.57 10.74
CA TYR A 126 -5.24 -1.52 11.83
C TYR A 126 -5.02 -2.95 11.32
N GLN A 127 -5.74 -3.36 10.26
CA GLN A 127 -5.53 -4.65 9.60
C GLN A 127 -4.14 -4.75 8.94
N CYS A 128 -3.55 -3.61 8.55
CA CYS A 128 -2.21 -3.57 8.01
C CYS A 128 -1.11 -3.74 9.07
N VAL A 129 -1.39 -3.58 10.37
CA VAL A 129 -0.39 -3.75 11.45
C VAL A 129 0.31 -5.11 11.42
N PRO A 130 -0.40 -6.26 11.40
CA PRO A 130 0.25 -7.57 11.30
C PRO A 130 1.04 -7.73 10.00
N LEU A 131 0.56 -7.18 8.87
CA LEU A 131 1.28 -7.22 7.60
C LEU A 131 2.60 -6.43 7.66
N LEU A 132 2.59 -5.27 8.32
CA LEU A 132 3.79 -4.47 8.56
C LEU A 132 4.76 -5.19 9.49
N ALA A 133 4.27 -5.93 10.50
CA ALA A 133 5.10 -6.78 11.36
C ALA A 133 5.77 -7.91 10.56
N ILE A 134 5.04 -8.54 9.63
CA ILE A 134 5.60 -9.53 8.70
C ILE A 134 6.67 -8.89 7.81
N CYS A 135 6.41 -7.69 7.27
CA CYS A 135 7.39 -6.95 6.48
C CYS A 135 8.64 -6.58 7.30
N LEU A 136 8.48 -6.28 8.60
CA LEU A 136 9.59 -6.01 9.53
C LEU A 136 10.44 -7.25 9.75
N GLY A 137 9.79 -8.39 9.98
CA GLY A 137 10.46 -9.70 10.06
C GLY A 137 11.21 -10.04 8.78
N PHE A 138 10.57 -9.86 7.62
CA PHE A 138 11.17 -10.09 6.31
C PHE A 138 12.35 -9.16 6.05
N ARG A 139 12.22 -7.87 6.36
CA ARG A 139 13.32 -6.89 6.32
C ARG A 139 14.51 -7.36 7.16
N TRP A 140 14.25 -7.84 8.37
CA TRP A 140 15.30 -8.31 9.27
C TRP A 140 15.98 -9.58 8.75
N TRP A 141 15.21 -10.49 8.15
CA TRP A 141 15.73 -11.67 7.47
C TRP A 141 16.62 -11.32 6.26
N VAL A 142 16.18 -10.41 5.39
CA VAL A 142 16.98 -9.89 4.26
C VAL A 142 18.22 -9.14 4.74
N ALA A 143 18.12 -8.43 5.87
CA ALA A 143 19.25 -7.77 6.50
C ALA A 143 20.26 -8.78 7.07
N ARG A 144 19.84 -9.98 7.50
CA ARG A 144 20.73 -11.00 8.07
C ARG A 144 21.47 -11.83 7.04
N ARG A 145 20.96 -11.98 5.81
CA ARG A 145 21.73 -12.61 4.72
C ARG A 145 22.98 -11.78 4.43
N LYS A 146 24.15 -12.23 4.91
CA LYS A 146 25.46 -11.72 4.42
C LYS A 146 25.51 -11.98 2.91
N GLY A 147 26.13 -11.08 2.16
CA GLY A 147 26.34 -11.34 0.74
C GLY A 147 27.27 -12.53 0.59
N ASP A 148 26.74 -13.67 0.15
CA ASP A 148 27.52 -14.82 -0.31
C ASP A 148 28.13 -14.50 -1.68
N GLY A 149 29.03 -13.52 -1.72
CA GLY A 149 29.55 -13.00 -2.99
C GLY A 149 30.65 -11.94 -2.86
N ALA A 150 31.58 -12.10 -1.93
CA ALA A 150 32.89 -11.46 -2.07
C ALA A 150 33.87 -12.54 -2.57
N PRO A 151 34.34 -12.49 -3.83
CA PRO A 151 35.51 -13.26 -4.20
C PRO A 151 36.72 -12.68 -3.46
N ALA A 152 37.41 -13.56 -2.73
CA ALA A 152 38.75 -13.31 -2.20
C ALA A 152 39.78 -13.32 -3.34
#